data_AF-A0A6L5EL18-F1
#
_entry.id   AF-A0A6L5EL18-F1
#
_cell.length_a   1.000
_cell.length_b   1.000
_cell.length_c   1.000
_cell.angle_alpha   90.00
_cell.angle_beta   90.00
_cell.angle_gamma   90.00
#
_symmetry.space_group_name_H-M   'P 1'
#
loop_
_entity.id
_entity.type
_entity.pdbx_description
1 polymer ?
#
loop_
_entity_poly.entity_id
_entity_poly.type
_entity_poly.pdbx_seq_one_letter_code
_entity_poly.pdbx_strand_id
1 'polypeptide(L)'
;AHIQEEFGISKAEMGYVFSAFAWLYTLCQIPGGWFLDRVGSRLTYFIAIFGWSVATLLQGFATGLMSLIGLRAITGIFEAPAFPTNNRMVTSWF
;
A
#
# COMPACT_ATOMS: atom_id res chain seq x y z
N ALA A 1 -15.79 7.61 9.68
CA ALA A 1 -16.46 8.69 10.44
C ALA A 1 -15.53 9.26 11.51
N HIS A 2 -14.94 8.44 12.38
CA HIS A 2 -14.06 8.91 13.47
C HIS A 2 -12.82 9.72 13.05
N ILE A 3 -12.03 9.27 12.06
CA ILE A 3 -10.83 10.00 11.59
C ILE A 3 -11.15 11.43 11.11
N GLN A 4 -12.36 11.64 10.58
CA GLN A 4 -12.76 12.92 10.01
C GLN A 4 -13.14 13.94 11.10
N GLU A 5 -13.78 13.48 12.17
CA GLU A 5 -14.08 14.28 13.37
C GLU A 5 -12.83 14.53 14.23
N GLU A 6 -11.96 13.53 14.37
CA GLU A 6 -10.81 13.57 15.27
C GLU A 6 -9.68 14.50 14.77
N PHE A 7 -9.56 14.67 13.45
CA PHE A 7 -8.57 15.56 12.83
C PHE A 7 -9.16 16.84 12.21
N GLY A 8 -10.47 17.06 12.25
CA GLY A 8 -11.11 18.24 11.65
C GLY A 8 -10.93 18.33 10.12
N ILE A 9 -10.87 17.18 9.44
CA ILE A 9 -10.45 17.07 8.04
C ILE A 9 -11.65 17.25 7.10
N SER A 10 -11.51 18.11 6.08
CA SER A 10 -12.53 18.30 5.04
C SER A 10 -12.74 17.03 4.21
N LYS A 11 -13.95 16.79 3.68
CA LYS A 11 -14.22 15.67 2.75
C LYS A 11 -13.25 15.66 1.56
N ALA A 12 -12.80 16.84 1.11
CA ALA A 12 -11.82 16.98 0.03
C ALA A 12 -10.44 16.40 0.39
N GLU A 13 -10.01 16.60 1.63
CA GLU A 13 -8.73 16.11 2.15
C GLU A 13 -8.70 14.59 2.34
N MET A 14 -9.82 14.01 2.81
CA MET A 14 -10.03 12.57 2.75
C MET A 14 -9.91 12.03 1.32
N GLY A 15 -10.44 12.76 0.33
CA GLY A 15 -10.27 12.45 -1.09
C GLY A 15 -8.81 12.33 -1.49
N TYR A 16 -7.97 13.28 -1.09
CA TYR A 16 -6.52 13.23 -1.37
C TYR A 16 -5.82 12.02 -0.74
N VAL A 17 -6.21 11.61 0.48
CA VAL A 17 -5.67 10.40 1.12
C VAL A 17 -5.99 9.14 0.31
N PHE A 18 -7.24 9.01 -0.15
CA PHE A 18 -7.65 7.88 -0.98
C PHE A 18 -6.98 7.90 -2.36
N SER A 19 -6.87 9.07 -2.98
CA SER A 19 -6.18 9.22 -4.27
C SER A 19 -4.69 8.93 -4.17
N ALA A 20 -4.00 9.35 -3.10
CA ALA A 20 -2.59 9.08 -2.91
C ALA A 20 -2.29 7.57 -2.90
N PHE A 21 -3.14 6.78 -2.22
CA PHE A 21 -3.08 5.32 -2.27
C PHE A 21 -3.24 4.80 -3.70
N ALA A 22 -4.29 5.23 -4.42
CA ALA A 22 -4.58 4.75 -5.77
C ALA A 22 -3.47 5.09 -6.78
N TRP A 23 -2.91 6.30 -6.71
CA TRP A 23 -1.81 6.74 -7.59
C TRP A 23 -0.54 5.92 -7.39
N LEU A 24 -0.14 5.73 -6.13
CA LEU A 24 1.06 4.96 -5.84
C LEU A 24 0.85 3.47 -6.12
N TYR A 25 -0.33 2.95 -5.82
CA TYR A 25 -0.69 1.58 -6.16
C TYR A 25 -0.60 1.31 -7.67
N THR A 26 -1.14 2.21 -8.50
CA THR A 26 -1.09 2.07 -9.97
C THR A 26 0.31 2.25 -10.52
N LEU A 27 1.05 3.27 -10.07
CA LEU A 27 2.43 3.49 -10.51
C LEU A 27 3.37 2.37 -10.08
N CYS A 28 3.17 1.78 -8.89
CA CYS A 28 4.02 0.73 -8.37
C CYS A 28 3.70 -0.67 -8.90
N GLN A 29 2.60 -0.86 -9.63
CA GLN A 29 2.29 -2.17 -10.24
C GLN A 29 3.35 -2.58 -11.28
N ILE A 30 3.77 -1.67 -12.15
CA ILE A 30 4.78 -1.92 -13.18
C ILE A 30 6.16 -2.27 -12.58
N PRO A 31 6.77 -1.42 -11.72
CA PRO A 31 8.05 -1.74 -11.10
C PRO A 31 7.92 -2.87 -10.07
N GLY A 32 6.76 -3.06 -9.45
CA GLY A 32 6.47 -4.17 -8.55
C GLY A 32 6.48 -5.52 -9.27
N GLY A 33 5.94 -5.59 -10.49
CA GLY A 33 6.05 -6.76 -11.36
C GLY A 33 7.49 -7.04 -11.78
N TRP A 34 8.25 -6.01 -12.15
CA TRP A 34 9.66 -6.18 -12.46
C TRP A 34 10.50 -6.63 -11.26
N PHE A 35 10.19 -6.11 -10.07
CA PHE A 35 10.82 -6.52 -8.81
C PHE A 35 10.48 -7.97 -8.46
N LEU A 36 9.23 -8.39 -8.66
CA LEU A 36 8.78 -9.78 -8.53
C LEU A 36 9.60 -10.71 -9.43
N ASP A 37 9.83 -10.31 -10.68
CA ASP A 37 10.56 -11.13 -11.65
C ASP A 37 12.05 -11.31 -11.26
N ARG A 38 12.66 -10.30 -10.62
CA ARG A 38 14.06 -10.35 -10.18
C ARG A 38 14.29 -11.01 -8.83
N VAL A 39 13.41 -10.75 -7.87
CA VAL A 39 13.59 -11.13 -6.46
C VAL A 39 12.88 -12.45 -6.13
N GLY A 40 11.90 -12.83 -6.95
CA GLY A 40 11.14 -14.05 -6.82
C GLY A 40 9.90 -13.87 -5.94
N SER A 41 8.86 -14.63 -6.28
CA SER A 41 7.52 -14.56 -5.65
C SER A 41 7.55 -14.69 -4.13
N ARG A 42 8.37 -15.60 -3.58
CA ARG A 42 8.41 -15.84 -2.13
C ARG A 42 8.89 -14.62 -1.33
N LEU A 43 9.97 -13.97 -1.75
CA LEU A 43 10.55 -12.85 -1.01
C LEU A 43 9.77 -11.56 -1.27
N THR A 44 9.29 -11.33 -2.49
CA THR A 44 8.40 -10.19 -2.80
C THR A 44 7.13 -10.22 -1.97
N TYR A 45 6.50 -11.39 -1.80
CA TYR A 45 5.30 -11.51 -0.97
C TYR A 45 5.60 -11.24 0.52
N PHE A 46 6.73 -11.73 1.03
CA PHE A 46 7.16 -11.44 2.40
C PHE A 46 7.37 -9.95 2.64
N ILE A 47 8.09 -9.26 1.73
CA ILE A 47 8.35 -7.82 1.82
C ILE A 47 7.04 -7.03 1.72
N ALA A 48 6.12 -7.41 0.82
CA ALA A 48 4.82 -6.78 0.67
C ALA A 48 3.99 -6.91 1.96
N ILE A 49 3.86 -8.12 2.50
CA ILE A 49 3.12 -8.39 3.75
C ILE A 49 3.72 -7.61 4.92
N PHE A 50 5.03 -7.70 5.09
CA PHE A 50 5.73 -7.05 6.18
C PHE A 50 5.65 -5.52 6.08
N GLY A 51 5.89 -4.98 4.88
CA GLY A 51 5.85 -3.54 4.60
C GLY A 51 4.48 -2.92 4.81
N TRP A 52 3.41 -3.54 4.26
CA TRP A 52 2.06 -3.04 4.49
C TRP A 52 1.68 -3.19 5.97
N SER A 53 2.03 -4.30 6.64
CA SER A 53 1.64 -4.53 8.04
C SER A 53 2.26 -3.51 8.98
N VAL A 54 3.55 -3.19 8.81
CA VAL A 54 4.24 -2.14 9.56
C VAL A 54 3.62 -0.78 9.28
N ALA A 55 3.32 -0.48 8.00
CA ALA A 55 2.67 0.77 7.64
C ALA A 55 1.28 0.91 8.28
N THR A 56 0.48 -0.16 8.31
CA THR A 56 -0.84 -0.19 8.94
C THR A 56 -0.75 -0.06 10.47
N LEU A 57 0.26 -0.68 11.10
CA LEU A 57 0.50 -0.50 12.53
C LEU A 57 0.81 0.97 12.85
N LEU A 58 1.68 1.60 12.06
CA LEU A 58 2.03 3.01 12.21
C LEU A 58 0.84 3.95 11.92
N GLN A 59 -0.13 3.54 11.09
CA GLN A 59 -1.37 4.32 10.89
C GLN A 59 -2.17 4.45 12.18
N GLY A 60 -2.13 3.45 13.07
CA GLY A 60 -2.77 3.53 14.39
C GLY A 60 -2.17 4.58 15.32
N PHE A 61 -0.93 5.02 15.05
CA PHE A 61 -0.23 6.07 15.80
C PHE A 61 -0.13 7.39 15.01
N ALA A 62 -0.78 7.49 13.85
CA ALA A 62 -0.68 8.68 13.00
C ALA A 62 -1.42 9.86 13.65
N THR A 63 -0.70 10.91 14.03
CA THR A 63 -1.25 12.12 14.67
C THR A 63 -1.35 13.30 13.69
N GLY A 64 -1.86 13.06 12.48
CA GLY A 64 -2.10 14.13 11.50
C GLY A 64 -2.43 13.64 10.10
N LEU A 65 -2.99 14.55 9.29
CA LEU A 65 -3.39 14.30 7.91
C LEU A 65 -2.19 13.91 7.03
N MET A 66 -1.07 14.63 7.12
CA MET A 66 0.14 14.34 6.34
C MET A 66 0.76 12.98 6.68
N SER A 67 0.79 12.60 7.97
CA SER A 67 1.24 11.26 8.37
C SER A 67 0.32 10.16 7.81
N LEU A 68 -0.98 10.41 7.77
CA LEU A 68 -1.97 9.47 7.22
C LEU A 68 -1.81 9.31 5.71
N ILE A 69 -1.57 10.41 4.98
CA ILE A 69 -1.26 10.38 3.54
C ILE A 69 0.04 9.60 3.29
N GLY A 70 1.11 9.94 4.01
CA GLY A 70 2.41 9.29 3.84
C GLY A 70 2.36 7.79 4.12
N LEU A 71 1.67 7.39 5.18
CA LEU A 71 1.51 5.98 5.51
C LEU A 71 0.63 5.25 4.50
N ARG A 72 -0.46 5.86 4.01
CA ARG A 72 -1.30 5.28 2.95
C ARG A 72 -0.57 5.15 1.62
N ALA A 73 0.27 6.13 1.32
CA ALA A 73 1.18 6.10 0.19
C ALA A 73 2.11 4.88 0.28
N ILE A 74 2.77 4.69 1.43
CA ILE A 74 3.65 3.55 1.68
C ILE A 74 2.89 2.22 1.57
N THR A 75 1.69 2.12 2.14
CA THR A 75 0.85 0.92 2.00
C THR A 75 0.56 0.61 0.53
N GLY A 76 0.20 1.61 -0.28
CA GLY A 76 -0.07 1.45 -1.70
C GLY A 76 1.15 0.93 -2.50
N ILE A 77 2.37 1.37 -2.16
CA ILE A 77 3.61 0.88 -2.77
C ILE A 77 3.82 -0.61 -2.50
N PHE A 78 3.65 -1.03 -1.24
CA PHE A 78 3.87 -2.42 -0.84
C PHE A 78 2.74 -3.36 -1.28
N GLU A 79 1.53 -2.84 -1.45
CA GLU A 79 0.36 -3.63 -1.88
C GLU A 79 0.30 -3.82 -3.41
N ALA A 80 0.90 -2.92 -4.19
CA ALA A 80 0.92 -2.97 -5.66
C ALA A 80 1.39 -4.32 -6.27
N PRO A 81 2.50 -4.96 -5.80
CA PRO A 81 2.95 -6.23 -6.35
C PRO A 81 2.14 -7.46 -5.86
N ALA A 82 1.15 -7.30 -4.97
CA ALA A 82 0.41 -8.42 -4.41
C ALA A 82 -0.36 -9.22 -5.48
N PHE A 83 -1.08 -8.54 -6.38
CA PHE A 83 -1.85 -9.18 -7.45
C PHE A 83 -0.97 -9.87 -8.52
N PRO A 84 0.10 -9.24 -9.04
CA PRO A 84 1.07 -9.93 -9.91
C PRO A 84 1.68 -11.17 -9.26
N THR A 85 2.04 -11.08 -7.97
CA THR A 85 2.66 -12.19 -7.24
C THR A 85 1.69 -13.35 -7.05
N ASN A 86 0.42 -13.07 -6.76
CA ASN A 86 -0.62 -14.09 -6.60
C ASN A 86 -0.85 -14.86 -7.92
N ASN A 87 -0.97 -14.15 -9.05
CA ASN A 87 -1.12 -14.78 -10.36
C ASN A 87 0.10 -15.67 -10.71
N ARG A 88 1.32 -15.21 -10.42
CA ARG A 88 2.55 -15.98 -10.63
C ARG A 88 2.65 -17.20 -9.71
N MET A 89 2.18 -17.07 -8.46
CA MET A 89 2.13 -18.21 -7.53
C MET A 89 1.17 -19.29 -8.03
N VAL A 90 -0.06 -18.93 -8.39
CA VAL A 90 -1.07 -19.89 -8.87
C VAL A 90 -0.57 -20.63 -10.11
N THR A 91 0.00 -19.92 -11.09
CA THR A 91 0.57 -20.53 -12.32
C THR A 91 1.83 -21.37 -12.09
N SER A 92 2.54 -21.17 -10.98
CA SER A 92 3.70 -22.01 -10.62
C SER A 92 3.33 -23.26 -9.84
N TRP A 93 2.15 -23.27 -9.23
CA TRP A 93 1.68 -24.33 -8.32
C TRP A 93 0.62 -25.24 -8.94
N PHE A 94 -0.13 -24.76 -9.93
CA PHE A 94 -1.15 -25.50 -10.70
C PHE A 94 -0.83 -25.44 -12.19
#